data_AF-A0A8H4AVK3-F1
#
_entry.id   AF-A0A8H4AVK3-F1
#
_cell.length_a   1.000
_cell.length_b   1.000
_cell.length_c   1.000
_cell.angle_alpha   90.00
_cell.angle_beta   90.00
_cell.angle_gamma   90.00
#
_symmetry.space_group_name_H-M   'P 1'
#
loop_
_entity.id
_entity.type
_entity.pdbx_description
1 polymer ?
#
loop_
_entity_poly.entity_id
_entity_poly.type
_entity_poly.pdbx_seq_one_letter_code
_entity_poly.pdbx_strand_id
1 'polypeptide(L)'
;MKPTLIFILPFLFISITVASYATKYQKIPDLVPVHELLPLPVVITQDDTNKRKYFIENKWYGILDPNEKVFAKMHCGNGAKINKSIVKKIFSAFKETFEVIVPNKTQIITCRRGTIDIQHFKWRFKFEHKEE
;
A
#
# COMPACT_ATOMS: atom_id res chain seq x y z
N MET A 1 -27.18 34.20 57.08
CA MET A 1 -26.90 33.24 55.97
C MET A 1 -25.44 32.84 56.06
N LYS A 2 -25.13 31.53 56.07
CA LYS A 2 -23.78 31.01 56.33
C LYS A 2 -22.83 31.42 55.18
N PRO A 3 -21.73 32.15 55.44
CA PRO A 3 -20.85 32.69 54.39
C PRO A 3 -20.17 31.58 53.57
N THR A 4 -20.11 30.36 54.08
CA THR A 4 -19.62 29.17 53.36
C THR A 4 -20.37 28.88 52.07
N LEU A 5 -21.68 29.16 52.00
CA LEU A 5 -22.45 28.90 50.78
C LEU A 5 -22.07 29.84 49.62
N ILE A 6 -21.63 31.06 49.94
CA ILE A 6 -21.26 32.10 48.96
C ILE A 6 -19.92 31.76 48.28
N PHE A 7 -19.01 31.10 49.00
CA PHE A 7 -17.71 30.69 48.44
C PHE A 7 -17.77 29.40 47.61
N ILE A 8 -18.71 28.48 47.91
CA ILE A 8 -18.81 27.20 47.20
C ILE A 8 -19.50 27.37 45.84
N LEU A 9 -20.49 28.27 45.76
CA LEU A 9 -21.28 28.50 44.55
C LEU A 9 -20.43 28.87 43.31
N PRO A 10 -19.49 29.82 43.36
CA PRO A 10 -18.67 30.18 42.18
C PRO A 10 -17.76 29.03 41.73
N PHE A 11 -17.21 28.23 42.66
CA PHE A 11 -16.41 27.05 42.31
C PHE A 11 -17.22 26.00 41.56
N LEU A 12 -18.49 25.83 41.94
CA LEU A 12 -19.40 24.88 41.30
C LEU A 12 -19.75 25.34 39.88
N PHE A 13 -19.96 26.64 39.66
CA PHE A 13 -20.17 27.20 38.33
C PHE A 13 -18.94 27.08 37.42
N ILE A 14 -17.72 27.31 37.95
CA ILE A 14 -16.48 27.14 37.19
C ILE A 14 -16.27 25.67 36.79
N SER A 15 -16.61 24.73 37.67
CA SER A 15 -16.47 23.30 37.39
C SER A 15 -17.38 22.83 36.25
N ILE A 16 -18.62 23.37 36.19
CA ILE A 16 -19.59 23.05 35.14
C ILE A 16 -19.18 23.66 33.78
N THR A 17 -18.64 24.88 33.78
CA THR A 17 -18.17 25.52 32.53
C THR A 17 -16.94 24.81 31.98
N VAL A 18 -16.00 24.38 32.82
CA VAL A 18 -14.82 23.62 32.38
C VAL A 18 -15.22 22.23 31.84
N ALA A 19 -16.14 21.52 32.50
CA ALA A 19 -16.63 20.22 32.02
C ALA A 19 -17.35 20.32 30.66
N SER A 20 -18.20 21.35 30.48
CA SER A 20 -18.90 21.59 29.21
C SER A 20 -17.97 22.02 28.07
N TYR A 21 -16.91 22.76 28.37
CA TYR A 21 -15.85 23.05 27.40
C TYR A 21 -15.06 21.78 27.04
N ALA A 22 -14.68 20.95 28.01
CA ALA A 22 -13.94 19.71 27.74
C ALA A 22 -14.70 18.75 26.80
N THR A 23 -16.03 18.66 26.94
CA THR A 23 -16.88 17.84 26.05
C THR A 23 -17.11 18.46 24.67
N LYS A 24 -17.07 19.80 24.54
CA LYS A 24 -17.36 20.50 23.26
C LYS A 24 -16.17 20.47 22.30
N TYR A 25 -14.95 20.30 22.82
CA TYR A 25 -13.70 20.26 22.04
C TYR A 25 -13.16 18.84 21.79
N GLN A 26 -13.79 17.78 22.31
CA GLN A 26 -13.54 16.41 21.84
C GLN A 26 -14.22 16.16 20.48
N LYS A 27 -13.92 16.99 19.48
CA LYS A 27 -13.95 16.49 18.11
C LYS A 27 -12.82 15.49 18.02
N ILE A 28 -13.16 14.20 18.01
CA ILE A 28 -12.24 13.17 17.54
C ILE A 28 -11.69 13.73 16.21
N PRO A 29 -10.37 13.99 16.08
CA PRO A 29 -9.84 14.53 14.85
C PRO A 29 -10.29 13.61 13.73
N ASP A 30 -10.78 14.19 12.62
CA ASP A 30 -11.21 13.40 11.46
C ASP A 30 -10.10 12.39 11.18
N LEU A 31 -10.39 11.11 11.46
CA LEU A 31 -9.45 10.03 11.26
C LEU A 31 -9.21 9.99 9.76
N VAL A 32 -8.09 10.54 9.31
CA VAL A 32 -7.71 10.50 7.90
C VAL A 32 -7.51 9.03 7.57
N PRO A 33 -8.30 8.43 6.66
CA PRO A 33 -8.10 7.04 6.27
C PRO A 33 -6.72 6.90 5.67
N VAL A 34 -5.84 6.16 6.37
CA VAL A 34 -4.49 5.90 5.89
C VAL A 34 -4.59 4.80 4.84
N HIS A 35 -4.12 5.08 3.63
CA HIS A 35 -4.12 4.15 2.52
C HIS A 35 -2.88 3.25 2.65
N GLU A 36 -2.97 2.22 3.49
CA GLU A 36 -1.86 1.30 3.69
C GLU A 36 -1.89 0.19 2.62
N LEU A 37 -0.84 0.17 1.78
CA LEU A 37 -0.61 -0.88 0.80
C LEU A 37 0.74 -1.53 1.05
N LEU A 38 0.73 -2.84 1.27
CA LEU A 38 1.92 -3.59 1.62
C LEU A 38 2.12 -4.77 0.66
N PRO A 39 3.35 -5.02 0.21
CA PRO A 39 3.66 -6.08 -0.74
C PRO A 39 3.53 -7.46 -0.09
N LEU A 40 2.92 -8.42 -0.80
CA LEU A 40 3.03 -9.84 -0.47
C LEU A 40 4.25 -10.46 -1.17
N PRO A 41 4.74 -11.64 -0.75
CA PRO A 41 5.79 -12.36 -1.47
C PRO A 41 5.49 -12.48 -2.96
N VAL A 42 6.53 -12.31 -3.78
CA VAL A 42 6.42 -12.46 -5.24
C VAL A 42 6.44 -13.95 -5.57
N VAL A 43 5.52 -14.39 -6.42
CA VAL A 43 5.54 -15.74 -6.98
C VAL A 43 6.08 -15.66 -8.39
N ILE A 44 7.09 -16.46 -8.70
CA ILE A 44 7.75 -16.50 -9.99
C ILE A 44 7.63 -17.92 -10.53
N THR A 45 7.01 -18.06 -11.69
CA THR A 45 6.84 -19.35 -12.37
C THR A 45 7.51 -19.25 -13.73
N GLN A 46 8.32 -20.25 -14.09
CA GLN A 46 8.90 -20.35 -15.43
C GLN A 46 7.89 -21.02 -16.36
N ASP A 47 7.84 -20.59 -17.62
CA ASP A 47 7.03 -21.24 -18.64
C ASP A 47 7.65 -22.59 -19.03
N ASP A 48 6.81 -23.64 -19.08
CA ASP A 48 7.27 -25.00 -19.33
C ASP A 48 7.78 -25.20 -20.76
N THR A 49 7.28 -24.41 -21.72
CA THR A 49 7.63 -24.52 -23.15
C THR A 49 8.75 -23.56 -23.53
N ASN A 50 8.78 -22.37 -22.94
CA ASN A 50 9.82 -21.37 -23.17
C ASN A 50 10.53 -21.04 -21.86
N LYS A 51 11.67 -21.68 -21.61
CA LYS A 51 12.49 -21.48 -20.41
C LYS A 51 12.98 -20.03 -20.20
N ARG A 52 12.90 -19.17 -21.22
CA ARG A 52 13.21 -17.74 -21.08
C ARG A 52 12.01 -16.89 -20.68
N LYS A 53 10.80 -17.44 -20.69
CA LYS A 53 9.57 -16.77 -20.29
C LYS A 53 9.23 -17.10 -18.84
N TYR A 54 8.85 -16.07 -18.10
CA TYR A 54 8.46 -16.13 -16.70
C TYR A 54 7.13 -15.42 -16.49
N PHE A 55 6.32 -15.94 -15.58
CA PHE A 55 5.11 -15.34 -15.06
C PHE A 55 5.39 -14.88 -13.64
N ILE A 56 5.33 -13.57 -13.42
CA ILE A 56 5.56 -12.97 -12.11
C ILE A 56 4.24 -12.47 -11.54
N GLU A 57 3.74 -13.16 -10.52
CA GLU A 57 2.55 -12.72 -9.80
C GLU A 57 2.91 -11.64 -8.78
N ASN A 58 2.33 -10.47 -8.98
CA ASN A 58 2.35 -9.40 -8.01
C ASN A 58 1.04 -9.38 -7.24
N LYS A 59 1.17 -9.57 -5.93
CA LYS A 59 0.10 -9.42 -4.96
C LYS A 59 0.50 -8.40 -3.92
N TRP A 60 -0.51 -7.78 -3.36
CA TRP A 60 -0.40 -6.79 -2.32
C TRP A 60 -1.57 -7.02 -1.33
N TYR A 61 -1.53 -6.41 -0.16
CA TYR A 61 -2.67 -6.30 0.75
C TYR A 61 -2.84 -4.84 1.20
N GLY A 62 -4.05 -4.45 1.57
CA GLY A 62 -4.35 -3.08 2.00
C GLY A 62 -5.84 -2.82 2.17
N ILE A 63 -6.15 -1.62 2.66
CA ILE A 63 -7.52 -1.11 2.77
C ILE A 63 -7.54 0.19 1.95
N LEU A 64 -8.16 0.15 0.78
CA LEU A 64 -8.44 1.33 -0.07
C LEU A 64 -9.94 1.42 -0.33
N ASP A 65 -10.38 2.55 -0.89
CA ASP A 65 -11.74 2.66 -1.41
C ASP A 65 -11.96 1.59 -2.52
N PRO A 66 -13.07 0.84 -2.48
CA PRO A 66 -13.33 -0.24 -3.44
C PRO A 66 -13.43 0.23 -4.90
N ASN A 67 -13.63 1.52 -5.15
CA ASN A 67 -13.67 2.13 -6.48
C ASN A 67 -12.35 2.80 -6.88
N GLU A 68 -11.35 2.77 -6.00
CA GLU A 68 -10.08 3.41 -6.25
C GLU A 68 -9.31 2.71 -7.38
N LYS A 69 -8.79 3.52 -8.30
CA LYS A 69 -8.01 3.04 -9.45
C LYS A 69 -6.55 3.00 -9.05
N VAL A 70 -6.00 1.79 -8.98
CA VAL A 70 -4.58 1.56 -8.74
C VAL A 70 -3.87 1.12 -10.02
N PHE A 71 -2.57 1.36 -10.08
CA PHE A 71 -1.74 0.89 -11.18
C PHE A 71 -0.75 -0.15 -10.68
N ALA A 72 -0.78 -1.36 -11.21
CA ALA A 72 0.30 -2.32 -11.04
C ALA A 72 1.44 -1.99 -12.02
N LYS A 73 2.64 -1.74 -11.49
CA LYS A 73 3.84 -1.47 -12.30
C LYS A 73 4.89 -2.55 -12.09
N MET A 74 5.52 -2.97 -13.18
CA MET A 74 6.68 -3.87 -13.17
C MET A 74 7.76 -3.35 -14.13
N HIS A 75 9.01 -3.45 -13.70
CA HIS A 75 10.16 -3.21 -14.56
C HIS A 75 11.28 -4.19 -14.20
N CYS A 76 11.92 -4.77 -15.19
CA CYS A 76 13.03 -5.68 -15.02
C CYS A 76 14.23 -5.17 -15.83
N GLY A 77 15.42 -5.25 -15.22
CA GLY A 77 16.67 -4.82 -15.83
C GLY A 77 17.26 -5.88 -16.76
N ASN A 78 18.54 -5.70 -17.12
CA ASN A 78 19.34 -6.66 -17.90
C ASN A 78 18.69 -7.07 -19.23
N GLY A 79 17.99 -6.15 -19.89
CA GLY A 79 17.37 -6.40 -21.20
C GLY A 79 16.12 -7.27 -21.18
N ALA A 80 15.59 -7.64 -20.01
CA ALA A 80 14.35 -8.39 -19.89
C ALA A 80 13.16 -7.60 -20.46
N LYS A 81 12.38 -8.23 -21.35
CA LYS A 81 11.18 -7.64 -21.94
C LYS A 81 9.96 -7.99 -21.10
N ILE A 82 9.06 -7.03 -20.93
CA ILE A 82 7.80 -7.23 -20.23
C ILE A 82 6.66 -6.91 -21.20
N ASN A 83 5.72 -7.83 -21.36
CA ASN A 83 4.62 -7.66 -22.33
C ASN A 83 3.74 -6.45 -21.98
N LYS A 84 3.41 -6.28 -20.69
CA LYS A 84 2.65 -5.13 -20.17
C LYS A 84 3.27 -4.62 -18.87
N SER A 85 4.09 -3.58 -18.93
CA SER A 85 4.82 -3.06 -17.75
C SER A 85 3.96 -2.25 -16.78
N ILE A 86 2.80 -1.75 -17.23
CA ILE A 86 1.85 -0.97 -16.43
C ILE A 86 0.45 -1.48 -16.72
N VAL A 87 -0.30 -1.81 -15.67
CA VAL A 87 -1.69 -2.25 -15.75
C VAL A 87 -2.53 -1.41 -14.79
N LYS A 88 -3.62 -0.83 -15.28
CA LYS A 88 -4.58 -0.06 -14.48
C LYS A 88 -5.74 -0.95 -14.06
N LYS A 89 -6.05 -1.02 -12.77
CA LYS A 89 -7.12 -1.86 -12.21
C LYS A 89 -7.84 -1.16 -11.07
N ILE A 90 -9.04 -1.64 -10.75
CA ILE A 90 -9.73 -1.31 -9.51
C ILE A 90 -9.07 -2.08 -8.37
N PHE A 91 -8.93 -1.48 -7.20
CA PHE A 91 -8.26 -2.08 -6.03
C PHE A 91 -8.76 -3.48 -5.69
N SER A 92 -10.06 -3.76 -5.88
CA SER A 92 -10.69 -5.07 -5.65
C SER A 92 -10.05 -6.23 -6.42
N ALA A 93 -9.30 -5.97 -7.50
CA ALA A 93 -8.59 -6.96 -8.30
C ALA A 93 -7.08 -6.99 -8.00
N PHE A 94 -6.71 -7.09 -6.72
CA PHE A 94 -5.35 -6.82 -6.21
C PHE A 94 -4.25 -7.86 -6.54
N LYS A 95 -4.45 -8.62 -7.61
CA LYS A 95 -3.49 -9.55 -8.22
C LYS A 95 -3.27 -9.15 -9.67
N GLU A 96 -2.00 -9.05 -10.06
CA GLU A 96 -1.60 -8.89 -11.46
C GLU A 96 -0.45 -9.85 -11.79
N THR A 97 -0.49 -10.46 -12.97
CA THR A 97 0.57 -11.36 -13.43
C THR A 97 1.26 -10.74 -14.63
N PHE A 98 2.58 -10.55 -14.51
CA PHE A 98 3.42 -9.96 -15.54
C PHE A 98 4.18 -11.06 -16.28
N GLU A 99 4.10 -11.04 -17.61
CA GLU A 99 4.95 -11.88 -18.46
C GLU A 99 6.29 -11.18 -18.69
N VAL A 100 7.37 -11.87 -18.33
CA VAL A 100 8.75 -11.40 -18.48
C VAL A 100 9.53 -12.37 -19.35
N ILE A 101 10.21 -11.86 -20.37
CA ILE A 101 11.08 -12.63 -21.26
C ILE A 101 12.52 -12.22 -21.00
N VAL A 102 13.33 -13.18 -20.59
CA VAL A 102 14.75 -13.03 -20.27
C VAL A 102 15.60 -13.19 -21.54
N PRO A 103 16.57 -12.29 -21.79
CA PRO A 103 17.50 -12.47 -22.91
C PRO A 103 18.52 -13.58 -22.63
N ASN A 104 19.04 -14.19 -23.70
CA ASN A 104 20.05 -15.25 -23.59
C ASN A 104 21.26 -14.81 -22.78
N LYS A 105 21.95 -15.78 -22.14
CA LYS A 105 23.18 -15.56 -21.37
C LYS A 105 23.00 -14.65 -20.14
N THR A 106 21.77 -14.39 -19.71
CA THR A 106 21.49 -13.56 -18.52
C THR A 106 21.12 -14.42 -17.34
N GLN A 107 22.02 -14.56 -16.36
CA GLN A 107 21.81 -15.46 -15.22
C GLN A 107 21.01 -14.83 -14.07
N ILE A 108 21.09 -13.52 -13.88
CA ILE A 108 20.42 -12.83 -12.76
C ILE A 108 19.50 -11.76 -13.31
N ILE A 109 18.25 -11.82 -12.91
CA ILE A 109 17.24 -10.81 -13.25
C ILE A 109 16.93 -9.99 -12.02
N THR A 110 17.05 -8.67 -12.15
CA THR A 110 16.63 -7.73 -11.10
C THR A 110 15.37 -7.02 -11.56
N CYS A 111 14.31 -7.12 -10.78
CA CYS A 111 13.05 -6.47 -11.06
C CYS A 111 12.66 -5.52 -9.92
N ARG A 112 11.84 -4.53 -10.28
CA ARG A 112 11.17 -3.61 -9.37
C ARG A 112 9.68 -3.60 -9.67
N ARG A 113 8.88 -3.56 -8.62
CA ARG A 113 7.42 -3.49 -8.69
C ARG A 113 6.87 -2.43 -7.75
N GLY A 114 5.66 -1.97 -8.03
CA GLY A 114 4.98 -1.02 -7.17
C GLY A 114 3.55 -0.74 -7.62
N THR A 115 2.86 0.06 -6.82
CA THR A 115 1.56 0.65 -7.13
C THR A 115 1.71 2.16 -7.29
N ILE A 116 1.09 2.76 -8.32
CA ILE A 116 0.94 4.23 -8.39
C ILE A 116 -0.37 4.54 -7.68
N ASP A 117 -0.33 4.77 -6.39
CA ASP A 117 -0.71 6.08 -5.89
C ASP A 117 0.48 6.85 -5.28
N ILE A 118 1.63 6.18 -5.14
CA ILE A 118 2.81 6.74 -4.46
C ILE A 118 3.97 6.76 -5.45
N GLN A 119 4.67 7.90 -5.56
CA GLN A 119 5.66 8.24 -6.60
C GLN A 119 6.87 7.28 -6.78
N HIS A 120 6.99 6.18 -6.02
CA HIS A 120 8.19 5.35 -6.02
C HIS A 120 7.89 3.86 -6.26
N PHE A 121 8.66 3.25 -7.16
CA PHE A 121 8.81 1.79 -7.24
C PHE A 121 9.48 1.30 -5.93
N LYS A 122 8.68 0.98 -4.91
CA LYS A 122 9.20 0.70 -3.56
C LYS A 122 9.89 -0.66 -3.44
N TRP A 123 9.55 -1.65 -4.26
CA TRP A 123 9.91 -3.05 -3.98
C TRP A 123 10.79 -3.64 -5.07
N ARG A 124 11.94 -4.18 -4.67
CA ARG A 124 12.90 -4.85 -5.56
C ARG A 124 12.98 -6.32 -5.20
N PHE A 125 13.20 -7.15 -6.21
CA PHE A 125 13.50 -8.57 -6.03
C PHE A 125 14.46 -9.03 -7.13
N LYS A 126 15.15 -10.13 -6.86
CA LYS A 126 16.07 -10.77 -7.80
C LYS A 126 15.78 -12.26 -7.86
N PHE A 127 16.02 -12.86 -9.01
CA PHE A 127 15.95 -14.31 -9.18
C PHE A 127 17.00 -14.77 -10.19
N GLU A 128 17.42 -16.03 -10.04
CA GLU A 128 18.30 -16.70 -10.98
C GLU A 128 17.51 -17.25 -12.17
N HIS A 129 17.94 -16.91 -13.37
CA HIS A 129 17.54 -17.57 -14.60
C HIS A 129 18.51 -18.72 -14.87
N LYS A 130 17.96 -19.93 -14.94
CA LYS A 130 18.67 -21.10 -15.40
C LYS A 130 18.19 -21.37 -16.82
N GLU A 131 19.06 -21.06 -17.77
CA GLU A 131 18.94 -21.48 -19.16
C GLU A 131 19.32 -22.98 -19.14
N GLU A 132 18.33 -23.85 -18.89
CA GLU A 132 18.49 -25.31 -19.02
C GLU A 132 18.81 -25.69 -20.47
#